data_AF-V9FDM0-F1
#
_entry.id   AF-V9FDM0-F1
#
_cell.length_a   1.000
_cell.length_b   1.000
_cell.length_c   1.000
_cell.angle_alpha   90.00
_cell.angle_beta   90.00
_cell.angle_gamma   90.00
#
_symmetry.space_group_name_H-M   'P 1'
#
loop_
_entity.id
_entity.type
_entity.pdbx_description
1 polymer ?
#
loop_
_entity_poly.entity_id
_entity_poly.type
_entity_poly.pdbx_seq_one_letter_code
_entity_poly.pdbx_strand_id
1 'polypeptide(L)' 'MVKTFAPFATSAAILIAAATATAVPDGSWPASTGTVQYSEAYIIKAGEVFDGKMQTFERSDV' A
#
# COMPACT_ATOMS: atom_id res chain seq x y z
N MET A 1 -29.58 39.48 22.12
CA MET A 1 -28.16 39.03 22.21
C MET A 1 -28.13 37.51 22.14
N VAL A 2 -27.97 36.93 20.95
CA VAL A 2 -27.74 35.49 20.80
C VAL A 2 -26.26 35.24 21.07
N LYS A 3 -25.95 34.66 22.23
CA LYS A 3 -24.59 34.25 22.60
C LYS A 3 -24.29 32.93 21.89
N THR A 4 -23.47 32.98 20.86
CA THR A 4 -23.04 31.84 20.05
C THR A 4 -22.10 30.94 20.86
N PHE A 5 -22.58 29.79 21.33
CA PHE A 5 -21.79 28.74 21.99
C PHE A 5 -21.38 27.62 21.01
N ALA A 6 -20.92 27.97 19.81
CA ALA A 6 -20.54 27.01 18.77
C ALA A 6 -19.07 26.48 18.76
N PRO A 7 -18.08 26.96 19.54
CA PRO A 7 -16.68 26.60 19.23
C PRO A 7 -16.26 25.20 19.71
N PHE A 8 -17.01 24.56 20.62
CA PHE A 8 -16.59 23.29 21.23
C PHE A 8 -16.88 22.05 20.37
N ALA A 9 -18.03 22.00 19.68
CA ALA A 9 -18.38 20.85 18.85
C ALA A 9 -17.46 20.71 17.63
N THR A 10 -17.05 21.84 17.01
CA THR A 10 -16.10 21.85 15.89
C THR A 10 -14.71 21.36 16.30
N SER A 11 -14.28 21.70 17.53
CA SER A 11 -12.95 21.33 18.04
C SER A 11 -12.84 19.82 18.30
N ALA A 12 -13.89 19.20 18.85
CA ALA A 12 -13.92 17.76 19.09
C ALA A 12 -13.91 16.96 17.77
N ALA A 13 -14.65 17.41 16.76
CA ALA A 13 -14.69 16.76 15.45
C ALA A 13 -13.33 16.78 14.74
N ILE A 14 -12.58 17.90 14.83
CA ILE A 14 -11.23 18.01 14.24
C ILE A 14 -10.23 17.08 14.94
N LEU A 15 -10.32 16.95 16.27
CA LEU A 15 -9.45 16.03 17.03
C LEU A 15 -9.70 14.57 16.68
N ILE A 16 -10.97 14.17 16.51
CA ILE A 16 -11.32 12.80 16.09
C ILE A 16 -10.82 12.54 14.65
N ALA A 17 -10.97 13.51 13.75
CA ALA A 17 -10.47 13.40 12.39
C ALA A 17 -8.93 13.29 12.34
N ALA A 18 -8.21 14.08 13.15
CA ALA A 18 -6.75 13.98 13.24
C ALA A 18 -6.29 12.66 13.87
N ALA A 19 -7.01 12.15 14.88
CA ALA A 19 -6.68 10.87 15.51
C ALA A 19 -6.99 9.65 14.63
N THR A 20 -7.89 9.78 13.65
CA THR A 20 -8.26 8.72 12.70
C THR A 20 -7.65 8.89 11.32
N ALA A 21 -6.86 9.95 11.10
CA ALA A 21 -6.17 10.17 9.85
C ALA A 21 -5.12 9.06 9.63
N THR A 22 -5.35 8.21 8.64
CA THR A 22 -4.34 7.28 8.13
C THR A 22 -3.28 8.06 7.37
N ALA A 23 -2.03 7.59 7.41
CA ALA A 23 -0.97 8.18 6.59
C ALA A 23 -1.37 8.18 5.11
N VAL A 24 -1.22 9.32 4.46
CA VAL A 24 -1.36 9.41 3.00
C VAL A 24 -0.20 8.62 2.40
N PRO A 25 -0.45 7.71 1.44
CA PRO A 25 0.63 7.02 0.74
C PRO A 25 1.60 8.04 0.14
N ASP A 26 2.89 7.85 0.38
CA ASP A 26 3.96 8.77 -0.02
C ASP A 26 4.26 8.72 -1.53
N GLY A 27 3.59 7.82 -2.26
CA GLY A 27 3.80 7.61 -3.68
C GLY A 27 5.06 6.80 -4.00
N SER A 28 5.75 6.27 -2.99
CA SER A 28 6.87 5.36 -3.20
C SER A 28 6.39 4.07 -3.85
N TRP A 29 7.17 3.57 -4.82
CA TRP A 29 6.94 2.23 -5.36
C TRP A 29 7.18 1.18 -4.26
N PRO A 30 6.34 0.12 -4.18
CA PRO A 30 6.56 -0.96 -3.24
C PRO A 30 7.90 -1.65 -3.52
N ALA A 31 8.66 -1.89 -2.46
CA ALA A 31 9.88 -2.67 -2.55
C ALA A 31 9.57 -4.14 -2.86
N SER A 32 10.48 -4.79 -3.58
CA SER A 32 10.41 -6.23 -3.82
C SER A 32 10.45 -7.01 -2.49
N THR A 33 9.69 -8.10 -2.40
CA THR A 33 9.62 -8.98 -1.22
C THR A 33 10.72 -10.04 -1.21
N GLY A 34 11.48 -10.15 -2.29
CA GLY A 34 12.60 -11.09 -2.43
C GLY A 34 12.91 -11.41 -3.88
N THR A 35 13.97 -12.18 -4.10
CA THR A 35 14.41 -12.58 -5.45
C THR A 35 14.26 -14.09 -5.62
N VAL A 36 13.76 -14.50 -6.79
CA VAL A 36 13.67 -15.89 -7.24
C VAL A 36 14.47 -16.03 -8.52
N GLN A 37 15.47 -16.91 -8.50
CA GLN A 37 16.29 -17.20 -9.66
C GLN A 37 15.83 -18.48 -10.35
N TYR A 38 15.67 -18.43 -11.66
CA TYR A 38 15.41 -19.61 -12.48
C TYR A 38 16.63 -19.94 -13.35
N SER A 39 17.00 -21.21 -13.38
CA SER A 39 18.05 -21.72 -14.28
C SER A 39 17.59 -21.85 -15.73
N GLU A 40 16.28 -21.77 -15.97
CA GLU A 40 15.66 -21.82 -17.29
C GLU A 40 14.40 -20.94 -17.33
N ALA A 41 13.70 -20.90 -18.46
CA ALA A 41 12.49 -20.09 -18.58
C ALA A 41 11.35 -20.72 -17.76
N TYR A 42 10.81 -19.99 -16.79
CA TYR A 42 9.63 -20.43 -16.06
C TYR A 42 8.37 -20.19 -16.90
N ILE A 43 7.72 -21.28 -17.33
CA ILE A 43 6.56 -21.23 -18.22
C ILE A 43 5.27 -21.44 -17.44
N ILE A 44 4.41 -20.42 -17.46
CA ILE A 44 3.04 -20.51 -16.93
C ILE A 44 2.14 -21.12 -18.00
N LYS A 45 1.41 -22.18 -17.65
CA LYS A 45 0.55 -22.87 -18.62
C LYS A 45 -0.76 -22.10 -18.87
N ALA A 46 -1.41 -22.40 -19.99
CA ALA A 46 -2.72 -21.83 -20.29
C ALA A 46 -3.73 -22.19 -19.19
N GLY A 47 -4.41 -21.18 -18.64
CA GLY A 47 -5.37 -21.33 -17.54
C GLY A 47 -4.75 -21.34 -16.14
N GLU A 48 -3.42 -21.27 -16.02
CA GLU A 48 -2.73 -21.14 -14.74
C GLU A 48 -2.66 -19.67 -14.31
N VAL A 49 -2.91 -19.40 -13.03
CA VAL A 49 -2.75 -18.08 -12.43
C VAL A 49 -1.37 -18.01 -11.80
N PHE A 50 -0.60 -17.00 -12.18
CA PHE A 50 0.68 -16.70 -11.56
C PHE A 50 0.56 -15.53 -10.58
N ASP A 51 0.81 -15.80 -9.30
CA ASP A 51 0.97 -14.78 -8.26
C ASP A 51 2.46 -14.56 -8.00
N GLY A 52 2.98 -13.44 -8.51
CA GLY A 52 4.38 -13.06 -8.35
C GLY A 52 4.75 -12.57 -6.95
N LYS A 53 3.79 -12.39 -6.03
CA LYS A 53 4.02 -12.00 -4.63
C LYS A 53 4.94 -10.78 -4.42
N MET A 54 4.99 -9.88 -5.40
CA MET A 54 5.92 -8.74 -5.46
C MET A 54 7.40 -9.14 -5.39
N GLN A 55 7.76 -10.30 -5.91
CA GLN A 55 9.15 -10.75 -6.00
C GLN A 55 9.80 -10.29 -7.31
N THR A 56 11.13 -10.22 -7.27
CA THR A 56 11.98 -10.07 -8.45
C THR A 56 12.28 -11.46 -9.01
N PHE A 57 12.11 -11.64 -10.32
CA PHE A 57 12.40 -12.90 -11.00
C PHE A 57 13.51 -12.69 -12.02
N GLU A 58 14.59 -13.47 -11.92
CA GLU A 58 15.74 -13.34 -12.81
C GLU A 58 16.22 -14.70 -13.32
N ARG A 59 17.05 -14.66 -14.36
CA ARG A 59 17.76 -15.82 -14.89
C ARG A 59 19.08 -15.97 -14.16
N SER A 60 19.37 -17.14 -13.60
CA SER A 60 20.66 -17.38 -12.93
C SER A 60 21.83 -17.60 -13.91
N ASP A 61 21.54 -17.80 -15.19
CA ASP A 61 22.48 -18.19 -16.24
C ASP A 61 22.72 -17.09 -17.28
N VAL A 62 22.37 -15.83 -16.96
CA VAL A 62 22.57 -14.63 -17.78
C VAL A 62 23.54 -13.66 -17.13
#